data_AF-A0A7V3H6N4-F1
#
_entry.id   AF-A0A7V3H6N4-F1
#
_cell.length_a   1.000
_cell.length_b   1.000
_cell.length_c   1.000
_cell.angle_alpha   90.00
_cell.angle_beta   90.00
_cell.angle_gamma   90.00
#
_symmetry.space_group_name_H-M   'P 1'
#
loop_
_entity.id
_entity.type
_entity.pdbx_description
1 polymer ?
#
loop_
_entity_poly.entity_id
_entity_poly.type
_entity_poly.pdbx_seq_one_letter_code
_entity_poly.pdbx_strand_id
1 'polypeptide(L)'
;MPAAALGGALLLLAAALALPWGRPAPPLREVLLEARGVRWSGVNPTLTARVGERLRITVRNAERDPVLHDLRLVGPGTVVTRLLHPGEEAVLELVLDRPGRYVYACSLHPGLMDGVVEVQDP
;
A
#
# COMPACT_ATOMS: atom_id res chain seq x y z
N MET A 1 -65.54 1.18 -44.98
CA MET A 1 -64.96 0.14 -44.12
C MET A 1 -63.53 0.54 -43.78
N PRO A 2 -63.23 0.97 -42.54
CA PRO A 2 -61.88 1.38 -42.10
C PRO A 2 -61.09 0.21 -41.48
N ALA A 3 -59.86 0.53 -41.02
CA ALA A 3 -58.95 -0.22 -40.13
C ALA A 3 -58.03 -1.25 -40.80
N ALA A 4 -56.74 -1.37 -40.48
CA ALA A 4 -55.83 -0.64 -39.60
C ALA A 4 -54.37 -0.95 -40.01
N ALA A 5 -53.47 0.00 -39.75
CA ALA A 5 -52.01 -0.18 -39.79
C ALA A 5 -51.48 -0.75 -38.46
N LEU A 6 -50.14 -0.90 -38.40
CA LEU A 6 -49.26 -1.21 -37.25
C LEU A 6 -48.96 -2.72 -37.12
N GLY A 7 -47.71 -3.17 -37.07
CA GLY A 7 -46.51 -2.53 -36.53
C GLY A 7 -45.96 -3.46 -35.45
N GLY A 8 -45.14 -4.44 -35.84
CA GLY A 8 -44.50 -5.37 -34.92
C GLY A 8 -43.05 -4.97 -34.68
N ALA A 9 -42.82 -4.03 -33.76
CA ALA A 9 -41.48 -3.73 -33.26
C ALA A 9 -40.98 -4.91 -32.41
N LEU A 10 -39.88 -5.51 -32.82
CA LEU A 10 -39.19 -6.54 -32.05
C LEU A 10 -38.48 -5.87 -30.86
N LEU A 11 -39.12 -5.89 -29.69
CA LEU A 11 -38.49 -5.58 -28.40
C LEU A 11 -37.48 -6.68 -28.07
N LEU A 12 -36.21 -6.47 -28.40
CA LEU A 12 -35.14 -7.21 -27.74
C LEU A 12 -34.88 -6.54 -26.38
N LEU A 13 -35.35 -7.22 -25.32
CA LEU A 13 -35.00 -6.92 -23.94
C LEU A 13 -33.48 -6.92 -23.78
N ALA A 14 -32.88 -5.75 -23.60
CA ALA A 14 -31.55 -5.65 -23.01
C ALA A 14 -31.69 -5.98 -21.53
N ALA A 15 -31.43 -7.24 -21.16
CA ALA A 15 -31.19 -7.60 -19.77
C ALA A 15 -29.86 -6.97 -19.34
N ALA A 16 -29.93 -5.77 -18.76
CA ALA A 16 -28.80 -5.17 -18.08
C ALA A 16 -28.48 -6.05 -16.87
N LEU A 17 -27.48 -6.91 -17.01
CA LEU A 17 -26.81 -7.59 -15.90
C LEU A 17 -26.25 -6.50 -14.98
N ALA A 18 -27.02 -6.14 -13.96
CA ALA A 18 -26.55 -5.37 -12.82
C ALA A 18 -25.58 -6.23 -12.02
N LEU A 19 -24.36 -6.40 -12.53
CA LEU A 19 -23.22 -6.75 -11.71
C LEU A 19 -23.13 -5.66 -10.64
N PRO A 20 -23.13 -5.99 -9.33
CA PRO A 20 -22.81 -4.98 -8.33
C PRO A 20 -21.42 -4.49 -8.68
N TRP A 21 -21.31 -3.26 -9.19
CA TRP A 21 -20.02 -2.63 -9.42
C TRP A 21 -19.31 -2.62 -8.07
N GLY A 22 -18.37 -3.56 -7.91
CA GLY A 22 -17.50 -3.63 -6.75
C GLY A 22 -16.84 -2.26 -6.61
N ARG A 23 -16.86 -1.71 -5.40
CA ARG A 23 -16.14 -0.47 -5.13
C ARG A 23 -14.70 -0.65 -5.63
N PRO A 24 -14.16 0.28 -6.44
CA PRO A 24 -12.78 0.19 -6.89
C PRO A 24 -11.87 0.04 -5.67
N ALA A 25 -10.86 -0.82 -5.78
CA ALA A 25 -9.88 -0.97 -4.71
C ALA A 25 -9.28 0.39 -4.37
N PRO A 26 -8.96 0.67 -3.08
CA PRO A 26 -8.29 1.90 -2.71
C PRO A 26 -7.02 2.11 -3.55
N PRO A 27 -6.65 3.38 -3.85
CA PRO A 27 -5.44 3.67 -4.59
C PRO A 27 -4.23 3.04 -3.91
N LEU A 28 -3.36 2.42 -4.72
CA LEU A 28 -2.10 1.85 -4.28
C LEU A 28 -1.02 2.92 -4.41
N ARG A 29 -0.32 3.21 -3.32
CA ARG A 29 0.87 4.05 -3.33
C ARG A 29 2.11 3.20 -3.12
N GLU A 30 3.07 3.35 -4.02
CA GLU A 30 4.35 2.67 -3.94
C GLU A 30 5.40 3.58 -3.27
N VAL A 31 6.20 2.98 -2.38
CA VAL A 31 7.28 3.64 -1.64
C VAL A 31 8.52 2.79 -1.71
N LEU A 32 9.65 3.39 -2.06
CA LEU A 32 10.96 2.77 -1.92
C LEU A 32 11.66 3.31 -0.67
N LEU A 33 12.08 2.42 0.23
CA LEU A 33 12.97 2.71 1.35
C LEU A 33 14.31 2.01 1.12
N GLU A 34 15.37 2.80 0.92
CA GLU A 34 16.73 2.27 0.82
C GLU A 34 17.39 2.27 2.19
N ALA A 35 17.85 1.11 2.67
CA ALA A 35 18.63 0.99 3.89
C ALA A 35 20.12 1.23 3.59
N ARG A 36 20.72 2.22 4.26
CA ARG A 36 22.17 2.47 4.23
C ARG A 36 22.63 3.10 5.55
N GLY A 37 23.66 2.54 6.17
CA GLY A 37 24.06 2.88 7.52
C GLY A 37 22.88 2.76 8.47
N VAL A 38 22.63 3.80 9.28
CA VAL A 38 21.48 3.90 10.19
C VAL A 38 20.37 4.80 9.63
N ARG A 39 20.21 4.80 8.31
CA ARG A 39 19.27 5.68 7.60
C ARG A 39 18.42 4.93 6.59
N TRP A 40 17.13 5.25 6.59
CA TRP A 40 16.19 5.00 5.51
C TRP A 40 16.24 6.15 4.51
N SER A 41 16.56 5.85 3.25
CA SER A 41 16.63 6.80 2.15
C SER A 41 17.42 8.08 2.51
N GLY A 42 18.49 7.91 3.31
CA GLY A 42 19.37 8.97 3.79
C GLY A 42 18.87 9.82 4.97
N VAL A 43 17.55 9.91 5.20
CA VAL A 43 16.96 10.91 6.10
C VAL A 43 15.98 10.38 7.14
N ASN A 44 15.62 9.10 7.11
CA ASN A 44 14.55 8.54 7.97
C ASN A 44 13.20 9.26 7.80
N PRO A 45 12.60 9.21 6.60
CA PRO A 45 11.48 10.09 6.25
C PRO A 45 10.21 9.81 7.06
N THR A 46 9.43 10.87 7.30
CA THR A 46 8.00 10.70 7.58
C THR A 46 7.28 10.41 6.27
N LEU A 47 6.64 9.25 6.18
CA LEU A 47 5.71 8.89 5.13
C LEU A 47 4.31 9.36 5.52
N THR A 48 3.52 9.85 4.57
CA THR A 48 2.11 10.20 4.82
C THR A 48 1.19 9.19 4.15
N ALA A 49 0.05 8.88 4.78
CA ALA A 49 -1.00 8.07 4.20
C ALA A 49 -2.38 8.54 4.66
N ARG A 50 -3.43 8.14 3.97
CA ARG A 50 -4.83 8.29 4.43
C ARG A 50 -5.35 6.99 5.01
N VAL A 51 -6.30 7.09 5.93
CA VAL A 51 -7.05 5.92 6.42
C VAL A 51 -7.62 5.13 5.22
N GLY A 52 -7.32 3.83 5.17
CA GLY A 52 -7.79 2.93 4.12
C GLY A 52 -6.95 2.94 2.83
N GLU A 53 -5.90 3.77 2.73
CA GLU A 53 -4.94 3.73 1.62
C GLU A 53 -4.13 2.43 1.67
N ARG A 54 -3.83 1.87 0.48
CA ARG A 54 -2.92 0.73 0.34
C ARG A 54 -1.51 1.24 0.12
N LEU A 55 -0.59 0.89 1.02
CA LEU A 55 0.83 1.15 0.85
C LEU A 55 1.53 -0.13 0.41
N ARG A 56 2.29 -0.05 -0.69
CA ARG A 56 3.30 -1.03 -1.08
C ARG A 56 4.68 -0.44 -0.82
N ILE A 57 5.35 -0.94 0.20
CA ILE A 57 6.68 -0.50 0.59
C ILE A 57 7.69 -1.54 0.10
N THR A 58 8.51 -1.16 -0.87
CA THR A 58 9.70 -1.89 -1.25
C THR A 58 10.86 -1.44 -0.37
N VAL A 59 11.48 -2.37 0.31
CA VAL A 59 12.64 -2.15 1.17
C VAL A 59 13.83 -2.77 0.48
N ARG A 60 14.86 -1.97 0.23
CA ARG A 60 16.10 -2.42 -0.39
C ARG A 60 17.26 -2.22 0.55
N ASN A 61 18.04 -3.26 0.79
CA ASN A 61 19.33 -3.07 1.45
C ASN A 61 20.36 -2.59 0.41
N ALA A 62 20.75 -1.31 0.53
CA ALA A 62 21.64 -0.66 -0.43
C ALA A 62 23.11 -0.64 0.02
N GLU A 63 23.45 -1.36 1.09
CA GLU A 63 24.81 -1.43 1.64
C GLU A 63 25.83 -1.98 0.64
N ARG A 64 27.10 -1.64 0.86
CA ARG A 64 28.24 -2.28 0.17
C ARG A 64 28.94 -3.30 1.06
N ASP A 65 28.90 -3.07 2.37
CA ASP A 65 29.44 -3.94 3.42
C ASP A 65 28.38 -4.95 3.89
N PRO A 66 28.74 -6.05 4.57
CA PRO A 66 27.82 -7.13 4.98
C PRO A 66 26.93 -6.74 6.18
N VAL A 67 26.34 -5.55 6.15
CA VAL A 67 25.37 -5.07 7.13
C VAL A 67 23.98 -5.52 6.71
N LEU A 68 23.26 -6.14 7.64
CA LEU A 68 21.89 -6.60 7.44
C LEU A 68 20.89 -5.54 7.89
N HIS A 69 19.74 -5.51 7.22
CA HIS A 69 18.61 -4.66 7.61
C HIS A 69 17.28 -5.39 7.40
N ASP A 70 16.28 -5.05 8.21
CA ASP A 70 14.87 -5.38 8.00
C ASP A 70 14.02 -4.14 8.20
N LEU A 71 12.77 -4.17 7.76
CA LEU A 71 11.78 -3.15 8.10
C LEU A 71 10.75 -3.74 9.05
N ARG A 72 10.67 -3.19 10.25
CA ARG A 72 9.64 -3.46 11.26
C ARG A 72 8.72 -2.26 11.38
N LEU A 73 7.46 -2.38 10.99
CA LEU A 73 6.42 -1.36 11.21
C LEU A 73 5.56 -1.76 12.41
N VAL A 74 5.57 -0.93 13.45
CA VAL A 74 4.84 -1.17 14.70
C VAL A 74 3.43 -0.57 14.63
N GLY A 75 2.42 -1.39 14.87
CA GLY A 75 1.00 -1.02 14.84
C GLY A 75 0.06 -2.17 15.20
N PRO A 76 -1.26 -2.02 14.99
CA PRO A 76 -2.30 -3.02 15.31
C PRO A 76 -2.09 -4.42 14.70
N GLY A 77 -1.24 -4.53 13.68
CA GLY A 77 -0.77 -5.80 13.13
C GLY A 77 0.68 -5.66 12.70
N THR A 78 1.59 -5.52 13.68
CA THR A 78 3.03 -5.31 13.44
C THR A 78 3.54 -6.22 12.31
N VAL A 79 4.12 -5.62 11.28
CA VAL A 79 4.69 -6.33 10.13
C VAL A 79 6.20 -6.19 10.16
N VAL A 80 6.90 -7.27 9.79
CA VAL A 80 8.36 -7.31 9.74
C VAL A 80 8.77 -8.04 8.47
N THR A 81 9.74 -7.51 7.74
CA THR A 81 10.38 -8.26 6.65
C THR A 81 11.33 -9.31 7.22
N ARG A 82 11.80 -10.23 6.36
CA ARG A 82 13.05 -10.94 6.67
C ARG A 82 14.22 -9.97 6.77
N LEU A 83 15.32 -10.40 7.38
CA LEU A 83 16.61 -9.72 7.23
C LEU A 83 17.06 -9.79 5.76
N LEU A 84 17.56 -8.66 5.27
CA LEU A 84 18.05 -8.45 3.92
C LEU A 84 19.56 -8.31 3.94
N HIS A 85 20.25 -9.11 3.15
CA HIS A 85 21.66 -8.91 2.80
C HIS A 85 21.81 -7.73 1.83
N PRO A 86 23.02 -7.17 1.69
CA PRO A 86 23.30 -6.15 0.68
C PRO A 86 22.80 -6.54 -0.71
N GLY A 87 22.06 -5.65 -1.36
CA GLY A 87 21.47 -5.85 -2.68
C GLY A 87 20.12 -6.58 -2.68
N GLU A 88 19.67 -7.15 -1.55
CA GLU A 88 18.37 -7.80 -1.47
C GLU A 88 17.22 -6.81 -1.23
N GLU A 89 16.02 -7.25 -1.63
CA GLU A 89 14.77 -6.51 -1.45
C GLU A 89 13.68 -7.37 -0.80
N ALA A 90 12.75 -6.70 -0.13
CA ALA A 90 11.47 -7.25 0.30
C ALA A 90 10.35 -6.23 0.05
N VAL A 91 9.13 -6.74 -0.13
CA VAL A 91 7.93 -5.92 -0.34
C VAL A 91 6.95 -6.17 0.80
N LEU A 92 6.44 -5.10 1.39
CA LEU A 92 5.32 -5.12 2.34
C LEU A 92 4.13 -4.40 1.73
N GLU A 93 2.99 -5.09 1.67
CA GLU A 93 1.71 -4.45 1.37
C GLU A 93 0.87 -4.39 2.65
N LEU A 94 0.38 -3.20 2.98
CA LEU A 94 -0.42 -2.99 4.17
C LEU A 94 -1.47 -1.89 3.98
N VAL A 95 -2.49 -1.94 4.83
CA VAL A 95 -3.52 -0.91 4.97
C VAL A 95 -3.50 -0.44 6.42
N LEU A 96 -3.41 0.87 6.63
CA LEU A 96 -3.57 1.48 7.94
C LEU A 96 -4.99 2.01 8.04
N ASP A 97 -5.77 1.44 8.95
CA ASP A 97 -7.22 1.62 9.05
C ASP A 97 -7.62 2.65 10.12
N ARG A 98 -6.64 3.24 10.80
CA ARG A 98 -6.84 4.23 11.86
C ARG A 98 -5.90 5.41 11.68
N PRO A 99 -6.35 6.63 11.99
CA PRO A 99 -5.46 7.78 12.02
C PRO A 99 -4.44 7.61 13.14
N GLY A 100 -3.25 8.17 12.94
CA GLY A 100 -2.19 8.13 13.96
C GLY A 100 -0.79 8.07 13.39
N ARG A 101 0.17 7.87 14.30
CA ARG A 101 1.60 7.87 14.02
C ARG A 101 2.16 6.48 14.27
N TYR A 102 2.64 5.82 13.21
CA TYR A 102 3.16 4.45 13.25
C TYR A 102 4.66 4.48 13.02
N VAL A 103 5.44 3.97 13.97
CA VAL A 103 6.90 3.93 13.85
C VAL A 103 7.29 2.74 12.98
N TYR A 104 8.18 2.96 12.03
CA TYR A 104 8.91 1.89 11.37
C TYR A 104 10.39 2.00 11.70
N ALA A 105 11.06 0.86 11.88
CA ALA A 105 12.45 0.81 12.30
C ALA A 105 13.19 -0.38 11.69
N CYS A 106 14.52 -0.33 11.73
CA CYS A 106 15.35 -1.53 11.60
C CYS A 106 15.42 -2.22 12.96
N SER A 107 15.12 -3.52 13.01
CA SER A 107 15.11 -4.30 14.26
C SER A 107 16.50 -4.39 14.91
N LEU A 108 17.57 -4.26 14.11
CA LEU A 108 18.95 -4.30 14.59
C LEU A 108 19.46 -2.95 15.11
N HIS A 109 18.79 -1.84 14.75
CA HIS A 109 19.21 -0.48 15.12
C HIS A 109 18.02 0.39 15.60
N PRO A 110 17.23 -0.08 16.59
CA PRO A 110 16.07 0.66 17.08
C PRO A 110 16.49 2.00 17.69
N GLY A 111 15.72 3.06 17.43
CA GLY A 111 15.99 4.42 17.92
C GLY A 111 17.01 5.20 17.08
N LEU A 112 17.82 4.52 16.27
CA LEU A 112 18.79 5.15 15.37
C LEU A 112 18.28 5.20 13.93
N MET A 113 17.58 4.16 13.51
CA MET A 113 17.09 3.93 12.16
C MET A 113 15.56 3.84 12.15
N ASP A 114 14.93 4.89 12.70
CA ASP A 114 13.48 4.96 12.86
C ASP A 114 12.93 6.03 11.92
N GLY A 115 11.86 5.71 11.20
CA GLY A 115 11.00 6.67 10.53
C GLY A 115 9.55 6.48 10.98
N VAL A 116 8.65 7.25 10.37
CA VAL A 116 7.24 7.27 10.77
C VAL A 116 6.32 7.23 9.56
N VAL A 117 5.20 6.53 9.69
CA VAL A 117 4.02 6.72 8.85
C VAL A 117 2.98 7.55 9.62
N GLU A 118 2.66 8.73 9.12
CA GLU A 118 1.56 9.55 9.60
C GLU A 118 0.31 9.27 8.77
N VAL A 119 -0.71 8.74 9.44
CA VAL A 119 -2.00 8.40 8.84
C VAL A 119 -3.00 9.46 9.22
N GLN A 120 -3.53 10.14 8.20
CA GLN A 120 -4.50 11.20 8.32
C GLN A 120 -5.90 10.64 8.08
N ASP A 121 -6.91 11.33 8.62
CA ASP A 121 -8.30 11.07 8.27
C ASP A 121 -8.52 11.24 6.74
N PRO A 122 -9.54 10.59 6.17
CA PRO A 122 -9.82 10.61 4.73
C PRO A 122 -9.95 12.00 4.12
#